data_AF-A0A0B0DBH4-F1
#
_entry.id   AF-A0A0B0DBH4-F1
#
_cell.length_a   1.000
_cell.length_b   1.000
_cell.length_c   1.000
_cell.angle_alpha   90.00
_cell.angle_beta   90.00
_cell.angle_gamma   90.00
#
_symmetry.space_group_name_H-M   'P 1'
#
loop_
_entity.id
_entity.type
_entity.pdbx_description
1 polymer ?
#
loop_
_entity_poly.entity_id
_entity_poly.type
_entity_poly.pdbx_seq_one_letter_code
_entity_poly.pdbx_strand_id
1 'polypeptide(L)'
;MKKLLFVMVTFLFVLTACGGNESSESEAEGAEPSKQEEKATSDEGSKSSEETKADEEKEPSISVDKNLTNVEVTIPQSFFEMQNTDFEQIKAQAEAEGIKDVVNNGDGTITYKMSKSMHKDMMQEMEKQMAGSIEEIKSSGDFPSIKDIKANKSFSKFTMKVDQEAYENSFDGFAAMGVGMTGLFYQLFDGASPDNYQVTIEVVNADTGEVFDTINYPEAFEQMQNME
;
A
#
# COMPACT_ATOMS: atom_id res chain seq x y z
N MET A 1 -4.45 19.25 -3.08
CA MET A 1 -5.41 18.15 -2.83
C MET A 1 -4.62 17.03 -2.15
N LYS A 2 -4.82 16.77 -0.84
CA LYS A 2 -4.00 15.85 -0.02
C LYS A 2 -4.77 15.20 1.15
N LYS A 3 -6.11 15.10 1.06
CA LYS A 3 -6.98 14.64 2.17
C LYS A 3 -8.05 13.61 1.77
N LEU A 4 -7.86 12.89 0.65
CA LEU A 4 -8.81 11.86 0.18
C LEU A 4 -8.28 10.42 0.24
N LEU A 5 -6.96 10.22 0.33
CA LEU A 5 -6.30 8.91 0.37
C LEU A 5 -6.49 8.12 1.69
N PHE A 6 -7.40 8.56 2.57
CA PHE A 6 -7.54 8.04 3.94
C PHE A 6 -8.79 7.17 4.16
N VAL A 7 -9.63 7.00 3.14
CA VAL A 7 -10.96 6.39 3.30
C VAL A 7 -10.93 4.86 3.21
N MET A 8 -10.00 4.26 2.45
CA MET A 8 -9.93 2.80 2.27
C MET A 8 -9.17 2.06 3.40
N VAL A 9 -8.49 2.80 4.30
CA VAL A 9 -7.73 2.22 5.43
C VAL A 9 -8.26 2.77 6.76
N THR A 10 -9.46 2.31 7.12
CA THR A 10 -9.99 2.43 8.49
C THR A 10 -10.46 1.04 8.93
N PHE A 11 -9.47 0.23 9.33
CA PHE A 11 -9.63 -1.17 9.71
C PHE A 11 -10.46 -1.26 11.01
N LEU A 12 -11.62 -1.91 10.94
CA LEU A 12 -12.69 -1.76 11.94
C LEU A 12 -12.52 -2.67 13.18
N PHE A 13 -11.31 -2.72 13.74
CA PHE A 13 -11.04 -3.33 15.05
C PHE A 13 -11.57 -2.42 16.18
N VAL A 14 -12.89 -2.43 16.37
CA VAL A 14 -13.57 -1.73 17.47
C VAL A 14 -14.18 -2.76 18.43
N LEU A 15 -13.31 -3.34 19.27
CA LEU A 15 -13.67 -4.06 20.49
C LEU A 15 -13.12 -3.34 21.74
N THR A 16 -12.98 -2.01 21.68
CA THR A 16 -12.71 -1.16 22.84
C THR A 16 -13.93 -1.10 23.75
N ALA A 17 -13.96 -1.98 24.75
CA ALA A 17 -15.01 -2.00 25.76
C ALA A 17 -15.05 -0.67 26.55
N CYS A 18 -16.24 -0.07 26.69
CA CYS A 18 -16.43 1.16 27.45
C CYS A 18 -16.22 0.95 28.96
N GLY A 19 -15.00 1.16 29.44
CA GLY A 19 -14.68 1.38 30.85
C GLY A 19 -14.12 2.79 31.03
N GLY A 20 -14.94 3.75 31.47
CA GLY A 20 -14.50 5.13 31.69
C GLY A 20 -14.10 5.41 33.14
N ASN A 21 -13.33 6.49 33.36
CA ASN A 21 -13.93 7.66 34.02
C ASN A 21 -13.17 8.99 33.78
N GLU A 22 -13.94 10.08 33.80
CA GLU A 22 -13.65 11.50 34.04
C GLU A 22 -12.21 12.10 34.05
N SER A 23 -12.04 13.11 33.17
CA SER A 23 -11.74 14.52 33.51
C SER A 23 -10.39 14.96 34.11
N SER A 24 -9.68 15.84 33.37
CA SER A 24 -9.52 17.27 33.75
C SER A 24 -8.84 18.11 32.65
N GLU A 25 -9.11 19.41 32.62
CA GLU A 25 -8.57 20.41 31.67
C GLU A 25 -7.27 21.07 32.15
N SER A 26 -6.51 21.67 31.21
CA SER A 26 -5.82 22.95 31.45
C SER A 26 -5.44 23.64 30.12
N GLU A 27 -5.65 24.95 30.04
CA GLU A 27 -5.33 25.83 28.89
C GLU A 27 -4.09 26.72 29.14
N ALA A 28 -3.66 27.44 28.08
CA ALA A 28 -2.86 28.69 28.02
C ALA A 28 -1.75 28.57 26.93
N GLU A 29 -1.91 29.14 25.74
CA GLU A 29 -1.73 30.57 25.36
C GLU A 29 -0.27 31.07 25.34
N GLY A 30 0.16 31.73 24.25
CA GLY A 30 1.59 32.06 24.08
C GLY A 30 2.07 32.88 22.86
N ALA A 31 1.23 33.72 22.23
CA ALA A 31 1.59 34.84 21.33
C ALA A 31 2.43 34.64 20.02
N GLU A 32 1.78 35.01 18.90
CA GLU A 32 2.36 35.52 17.64
C GLU A 32 2.80 37.02 17.75
N PRO A 33 3.25 37.73 16.69
CA PRO A 33 4.13 37.39 15.56
C PRO A 33 5.23 38.48 15.34
N SER A 34 5.91 38.49 14.18
CA SER A 34 6.60 39.69 13.66
C SER A 34 6.44 39.82 12.13
N LYS A 35 6.40 41.05 11.61
CA LYS A 35 5.91 41.38 10.25
C LYS A 35 6.64 42.59 9.63
N GLN A 36 7.10 42.45 8.38
CA GLN A 36 7.51 43.51 7.43
C GLN A 36 7.69 42.82 6.05
N GLU A 37 7.23 43.26 4.86
CA GLU A 37 7.02 44.60 4.23
C GLU A 37 8.35 45.35 4.03
N GLU A 38 8.77 45.83 2.84
CA GLU A 38 8.20 45.94 1.46
C GLU A 38 9.37 45.87 0.41
N LYS A 39 9.38 46.17 -0.92
CA LYS A 39 8.52 46.88 -1.91
C LYS A 39 8.84 46.43 -3.37
N ALA A 40 8.24 47.13 -4.36
CA ALA A 40 8.57 47.34 -5.80
C ALA A 40 9.93 46.87 -6.37
N THR A 41 10.11 46.32 -7.59
CA THR A 41 9.54 46.53 -8.96
C THR A 41 10.08 47.72 -9.77
N SER A 42 10.84 47.41 -10.84
CA SER A 42 10.92 48.04 -12.18
C SER A 42 12.14 47.46 -12.92
N ASP A 43 12.32 47.46 -14.24
CA ASP A 43 11.53 47.33 -15.49
C ASP A 43 12.45 47.84 -16.63
N GLU A 44 12.11 47.58 -17.89
CA GLU A 44 12.90 47.81 -19.12
C GLU A 44 14.23 47.01 -19.24
N GLY A 45 14.57 46.46 -20.40
CA GLY A 45 13.77 46.34 -21.62
C GLY A 45 14.62 46.00 -22.85
N SER A 46 14.09 45.17 -23.75
CA SER A 46 14.53 45.16 -25.15
C SER A 46 13.39 44.70 -26.04
N LYS A 47 13.27 45.33 -27.20
CA LYS A 47 12.11 45.28 -28.08
C LYS A 47 12.59 45.06 -29.50
N SER A 48 12.21 43.92 -30.09
CA SER A 48 12.17 43.78 -31.55
C SER A 48 10.97 42.93 -31.92
N SER A 49 10.08 43.52 -32.69
CA SER A 49 8.97 42.85 -33.36
C SER A 49 9.29 42.83 -34.84
N GLU A 50 9.09 41.71 -35.51
CA GLU A 50 8.31 41.71 -36.75
C GLU A 50 7.82 40.29 -37.09
N GLU A 51 6.62 40.23 -37.63
CA GLU A 51 6.00 39.01 -38.17
C GLU A 51 6.55 38.77 -39.60
N THR A 52 6.42 37.60 -40.23
CA THR A 52 5.20 37.31 -41.01
C THR A 52 5.29 35.92 -41.67
N LYS A 53 4.19 35.16 -41.62
CA LYS A 53 3.82 33.98 -42.45
C LYS A 53 4.71 32.72 -42.44
N ALA A 54 4.19 31.71 -41.74
CA ALA A 54 3.60 30.49 -42.31
C ALA A 54 4.40 29.68 -43.36
N ASP A 55 4.75 28.46 -42.95
CA ASP A 55 4.60 27.25 -43.78
C ASP A 55 3.87 26.16 -42.94
N GLU A 56 3.19 25.21 -43.59
CA GLU A 56 2.40 24.16 -42.92
C GLU A 56 3.23 22.89 -42.66
N GLU A 57 4.29 22.99 -41.85
CA GLU A 57 4.98 21.79 -41.39
C GLU A 57 4.08 20.97 -40.46
N LYS A 58 3.69 19.78 -40.94
CA LYS A 58 3.05 18.76 -40.11
C LYS A 58 4.04 18.24 -39.08
N GLU A 59 4.03 18.84 -37.90
CA GLU A 59 4.51 18.21 -36.66
C GLU A 59 4.08 16.73 -36.65
N PRO A 60 5.01 15.77 -36.74
CA PRO A 60 4.67 14.37 -36.69
C PRO A 60 4.25 14.05 -35.26
N SER A 61 2.94 14.04 -35.00
CA SER A 61 2.39 13.84 -33.67
C SER A 61 3.00 12.59 -33.04
N ILE A 62 3.93 12.79 -32.10
CA ILE A 62 4.62 11.69 -31.43
C ILE A 62 3.57 11.00 -30.57
N SER A 63 2.97 9.95 -31.13
CA SER A 63 2.09 9.05 -30.41
C SER A 63 2.96 8.21 -29.48
N VAL A 64 3.38 8.83 -28.36
CA VAL A 64 3.90 8.12 -27.20
C VAL A 64 2.85 7.09 -26.86
N ASP A 65 3.18 5.81 -27.10
CA ASP A 65 2.26 4.72 -26.82
C ASP A 65 1.87 4.81 -25.34
N LYS A 66 0.57 4.86 -25.07
CA LYS A 66 0.03 5.00 -23.71
C LYS A 66 0.39 3.80 -22.84
N ASN A 67 0.84 2.69 -23.43
CA ASN A 67 1.36 1.54 -22.71
C ASN A 67 2.79 1.78 -22.14
N LEU A 68 3.55 2.77 -22.66
CA LEU A 68 4.85 3.14 -22.09
C LEU A 68 4.75 3.94 -20.77
N THR A 69 3.62 4.62 -20.52
CA THR A 69 3.45 5.57 -19.39
C THR A 69 2.57 5.07 -18.25
N ASN A 70 1.84 3.97 -18.46
CA ASN A 70 0.90 3.39 -17.52
C ASN A 70 1.42 2.06 -16.94
N VAL A 71 0.73 1.57 -15.91
CA VAL A 71 0.86 0.24 -15.29
C VAL A 71 -0.53 -0.40 -15.32
N GLU A 72 -0.57 -1.72 -15.53
CA GLU A 72 -1.78 -2.53 -15.50
C GLU A 72 -1.71 -3.48 -14.31
N VAL A 73 -2.64 -3.35 -13.37
CA VAL A 73 -2.77 -4.20 -12.18
C VAL A 73 -4.02 -5.05 -12.35
N THR A 74 -3.87 -6.37 -12.35
CA THR A 74 -4.96 -7.32 -12.62
C THR A 74 -5.33 -8.09 -11.37
N ILE A 75 -6.58 -7.95 -10.93
CA ILE A 75 -7.06 -8.41 -9.62
C ILE A 75 -8.18 -9.46 -9.83
N PRO A 76 -8.13 -10.62 -9.16
CA PRO A 76 -9.22 -11.61 -9.20
C PRO A 76 -10.55 -11.04 -8.68
N GLN A 77 -11.66 -11.39 -9.32
CA GLN A 77 -13.00 -10.90 -8.95
C GLN A 77 -13.42 -11.36 -7.54
N SER A 78 -12.95 -12.53 -7.10
CA SER A 78 -13.14 -13.07 -5.74
C SER A 78 -12.65 -12.13 -4.62
N PHE A 79 -11.66 -11.27 -4.89
CA PHE A 79 -11.22 -10.25 -3.93
C PHE A 79 -12.28 -9.18 -3.67
N PHE A 80 -13.08 -8.83 -4.69
CA PHE A 80 -14.17 -7.85 -4.57
C PHE A 80 -15.47 -8.50 -4.09
N GLU A 81 -15.71 -9.76 -4.45
CA GLU A 81 -16.81 -10.57 -3.90
C GLU A 81 -16.68 -10.73 -2.38
N MET A 82 -15.47 -10.99 -1.87
CA MET A 82 -15.17 -11.00 -0.43
C MET A 82 -15.50 -9.66 0.25
N GLN A 83 -15.35 -8.55 -0.47
CA GLN A 83 -15.70 -7.19 -0.03
C GLN A 83 -17.15 -6.80 -0.35
N ASN A 84 -17.97 -7.71 -0.89
CA ASN A 84 -19.35 -7.47 -1.34
C ASN A 84 -19.49 -6.26 -2.29
N THR A 85 -18.45 -5.97 -3.08
CA THR A 85 -18.35 -4.77 -3.93
C THR A 85 -18.63 -5.11 -5.39
N ASP A 86 -19.56 -4.39 -6.04
CA ASP A 86 -19.94 -4.63 -7.44
C ASP A 86 -19.06 -3.87 -8.46
N PHE A 87 -19.18 -4.21 -9.76
CA PHE A 87 -18.33 -3.64 -10.80
C PHE A 87 -18.58 -2.15 -11.09
N GLU A 88 -19.77 -1.60 -10.80
CA GLU A 88 -20.02 -0.16 -10.95
C GLU A 88 -19.51 0.60 -9.72
N GLN A 89 -19.57 0.00 -8.52
CA GLN A 89 -18.89 0.52 -7.32
C GLN A 89 -17.37 0.56 -7.50
N ILE A 90 -16.78 -0.50 -8.07
CA ILE A 90 -15.36 -0.57 -8.43
C ILE A 90 -14.95 0.59 -9.35
N LYS A 91 -15.71 0.85 -10.41
CA LYS A 91 -15.46 2.00 -11.30
C LYS A 91 -15.59 3.33 -10.55
N ALA A 92 -16.63 3.50 -9.74
CA ALA A 92 -16.86 4.75 -9.01
C ALA A 92 -15.74 5.07 -8.01
N GLN A 93 -15.18 4.06 -7.34
CA GLN A 93 -14.00 4.19 -6.50
C GLN A 93 -12.76 4.55 -7.33
N ALA A 94 -12.49 3.78 -8.39
CA ALA A 94 -11.37 4.01 -9.30
C ALA A 94 -11.38 5.43 -9.91
N GLU A 95 -12.52 5.90 -10.40
CA GLU A 95 -12.69 7.25 -10.96
C GLU A 95 -12.46 8.35 -9.92
N ALA A 96 -12.87 8.13 -8.66
CA ALA A 96 -12.64 9.06 -7.55
C ALA A 96 -11.15 9.17 -7.17
N GLU A 97 -10.38 8.09 -7.32
CA GLU A 97 -8.92 8.09 -7.18
C GLU A 97 -8.18 8.57 -8.44
N GLY A 98 -8.89 8.64 -9.58
CA GLY A 98 -8.40 9.18 -10.86
C GLY A 98 -8.01 8.12 -11.89
N ILE A 99 -8.25 6.84 -11.62
CA ILE A 99 -8.11 5.71 -12.55
C ILE A 99 -9.38 5.68 -13.43
N LYS A 100 -9.22 5.87 -14.74
CA LYS A 100 -10.35 6.01 -15.69
C LYS A 100 -10.56 4.83 -16.64
N ASP A 101 -9.76 3.80 -16.46
CA ASP A 101 -9.67 2.66 -17.38
C ASP A 101 -9.59 1.41 -16.52
N VAL A 102 -10.76 0.80 -16.29
CA VAL A 102 -10.96 -0.39 -15.48
C VAL A 102 -11.80 -1.37 -16.28
N VAL A 103 -11.22 -2.53 -16.58
CA VAL A 103 -11.76 -3.53 -17.52
C VAL A 103 -12.12 -4.79 -16.76
N ASN A 104 -13.34 -5.28 -16.92
CA ASN A 104 -13.69 -6.66 -16.55
C ASN A 104 -13.31 -7.56 -17.73
N ASN A 105 -12.38 -8.48 -17.51
CA ASN A 105 -11.78 -9.28 -18.58
C ASN A 105 -12.66 -10.47 -19.00
N GLY A 106 -13.72 -10.78 -18.24
CA GLY A 106 -14.64 -11.90 -18.52
C GLY A 106 -14.10 -13.29 -18.17
N ASP A 107 -12.86 -13.37 -17.68
CA ASP A 107 -12.16 -14.60 -17.27
C ASP A 107 -12.16 -14.83 -15.74
N GLY A 108 -12.80 -13.95 -14.98
CA GLY A 108 -12.75 -13.91 -13.51
C GLY A 108 -11.80 -12.85 -12.95
N THR A 109 -11.22 -11.97 -13.77
CA THR A 109 -10.34 -10.87 -13.33
C THR A 109 -10.83 -9.47 -13.73
N ILE A 110 -10.30 -8.45 -13.07
CA ILE A 110 -10.50 -7.03 -13.38
C ILE A 110 -9.12 -6.36 -13.47
N THR A 111 -8.84 -5.66 -14.57
CA THR A 111 -7.59 -4.91 -14.77
C THR A 111 -7.81 -3.41 -14.61
N TYR A 112 -6.96 -2.77 -13.81
CA TYR A 112 -6.88 -1.33 -13.60
C TYR A 112 -5.68 -0.77 -14.38
N LYS A 113 -5.89 0.18 -15.28
CA LYS A 113 -4.81 0.85 -16.04
C LYS A 113 -4.57 2.25 -15.48
N MET A 114 -3.51 2.38 -14.67
CA MET A 114 -3.19 3.59 -13.91
C MET A 114 -1.85 4.22 -14.36
N SER A 115 -1.61 5.49 -14.04
CA SER A 115 -0.33 6.14 -14.39
C SER A 115 0.83 5.61 -13.53
N LYS A 116 2.06 5.58 -14.08
CA LYS A 116 3.26 5.17 -13.32
C LYS A 116 3.53 6.00 -12.06
N SER A 117 3.09 7.26 -11.97
CA SER A 117 3.19 8.03 -10.72
C SER A 117 2.19 7.51 -9.68
N MET A 118 0.93 7.32 -10.09
CA MET A 118 -0.13 6.86 -9.20
C MET A 118 0.13 5.44 -8.68
N HIS A 119 0.62 4.54 -9.54
CA HIS A 119 1.08 3.21 -9.12
C HIS A 119 2.19 3.30 -8.06
N LYS A 120 3.24 4.09 -8.33
CA LYS A 120 4.32 4.32 -7.37
C LYS A 120 3.81 4.92 -6.05
N ASP A 121 2.97 5.95 -6.11
CA ASP A 121 2.45 6.64 -4.92
C ASP A 121 1.59 5.69 -4.06
N MET A 122 0.82 4.79 -4.69
CA MET A 122 0.12 3.67 -4.04
C MET A 122 1.10 2.70 -3.37
N MET A 123 2.10 2.19 -4.11
CA MET A 123 3.08 1.24 -3.56
C MET A 123 3.85 1.85 -2.38
N GLN A 124 4.23 3.13 -2.42
CA GLN A 124 4.93 3.79 -1.30
C GLN A 124 4.07 3.93 -0.03
N GLU A 125 2.75 4.05 -0.17
CA GLU A 125 1.85 4.03 0.99
C GLU A 125 1.65 2.59 1.51
N MET A 126 1.66 1.57 0.64
CA MET A 126 1.70 0.15 1.05
C MET A 126 3.00 -0.24 1.77
N GLU A 127 4.18 0.19 1.27
CA GLU A 127 5.48 0.03 1.95
C GLU A 127 5.42 0.57 3.39
N LYS A 128 4.81 1.76 3.54
CA LYS A 128 4.65 2.46 4.81
C LYS A 128 3.65 1.77 5.76
N GLN A 129 2.53 1.27 5.24
CA GLN A 129 1.56 0.51 6.04
C GLN A 129 2.15 -0.82 6.51
N MET A 130 2.84 -1.55 5.64
CA MET A 130 3.56 -2.76 5.96
C MET A 130 4.61 -2.54 7.07
N ALA A 131 5.42 -1.49 6.96
CA ALA A 131 6.38 -1.12 8.01
C ALA A 131 5.68 -0.77 9.34
N GLY A 132 4.51 -0.11 9.28
CA GLY A 132 3.67 0.15 10.44
C GLY A 132 3.21 -1.13 11.14
N SER A 133 2.58 -2.06 10.40
CA SER A 133 2.10 -3.34 10.95
C SER A 133 3.23 -4.24 11.47
N ILE A 134 4.42 -4.19 10.86
CA ILE A 134 5.61 -4.88 11.37
C ILE A 134 6.03 -4.35 12.74
N GLU A 135 6.13 -3.03 12.91
CA GLU A 135 6.48 -2.45 14.22
C GLU A 135 5.34 -2.58 15.24
N GLU A 136 4.07 -2.61 14.80
CA GLU A 136 2.91 -2.91 15.65
C GLU A 136 2.99 -4.33 16.22
N ILE A 137 3.18 -5.36 15.38
CA ILE A 137 3.38 -6.76 15.82
C ILE A 137 4.54 -6.88 16.82
N LYS A 138 5.61 -6.09 16.64
CA LYS A 138 6.79 -6.07 17.52
C LYS A 138 6.61 -5.29 18.83
N SER A 139 5.57 -4.46 18.97
CA SER A 139 5.47 -3.49 20.08
C SER A 139 4.12 -3.44 20.81
N SER A 140 3.04 -4.01 20.26
CA SER A 140 1.75 -4.08 20.96
C SER A 140 1.80 -5.01 22.18
N GLY A 141 2.61 -6.07 22.12
CA GLY A 141 2.73 -7.09 23.15
C GLY A 141 1.76 -8.27 22.97
N ASP A 142 0.90 -8.26 21.94
CA ASP A 142 -0.05 -9.35 21.64
C ASP A 142 0.65 -10.63 21.16
N PHE A 143 1.88 -10.50 20.64
CA PHE A 143 2.69 -11.60 20.09
C PHE A 143 4.03 -11.74 20.84
N PRO A 144 4.02 -12.09 22.13
CA PRO A 144 5.18 -12.00 23.03
C PRO A 144 6.35 -12.93 22.67
N SER A 145 6.15 -13.98 21.85
CA SER A 145 7.24 -14.81 21.32
C SER A 145 8.05 -14.08 20.24
N ILE A 146 7.45 -13.16 19.48
CA ILE A 146 8.08 -12.48 18.34
C ILE A 146 9.02 -11.38 18.84
N LYS A 147 10.25 -11.38 18.34
CA LYS A 147 11.32 -10.47 18.77
C LYS A 147 11.73 -9.47 17.68
N ASP A 148 11.66 -9.85 16.42
CA ASP A 148 11.95 -8.98 15.27
C ASP A 148 11.34 -9.57 13.98
N ILE A 149 10.97 -8.71 13.03
CA ILE A 149 10.51 -9.12 11.68
C ILE A 149 11.24 -8.24 10.66
N LYS A 150 11.78 -8.86 9.61
CA LYS A 150 12.44 -8.15 8.50
C LYS A 150 11.89 -8.62 7.17
N ALA A 151 11.67 -7.69 6.25
CA ALA A 151 11.29 -7.97 4.87
C ALA A 151 12.50 -7.79 3.92
N ASN A 152 12.46 -8.47 2.78
CA ASN A 152 13.21 -8.06 1.59
C ASN A 152 12.55 -6.82 0.95
N LYS A 153 13.23 -6.16 0.01
CA LYS A 153 12.75 -4.91 -0.61
C LYS A 153 11.42 -5.02 -1.38
N SER A 154 11.04 -6.23 -1.79
CA SER A 154 9.81 -6.51 -2.55
C SER A 154 8.71 -7.14 -1.70
N PHE A 155 8.91 -7.28 -0.39
CA PHE A 155 7.96 -7.93 0.54
C PHE A 155 7.50 -9.34 0.11
N SER A 156 8.33 -10.03 -0.66
CA SER A 156 8.15 -11.43 -1.10
C SER A 156 8.91 -12.43 -0.23
N LYS A 157 9.79 -11.95 0.64
CA LYS A 157 10.44 -12.77 1.67
C LYS A 157 10.52 -12.02 2.99
N PHE A 158 10.12 -12.69 4.07
CA PHE A 158 10.27 -12.22 5.44
C PHE A 158 11.14 -13.18 6.25
N THR A 159 11.78 -12.64 7.28
CA THR A 159 12.46 -13.39 8.34
C THR A 159 11.86 -12.96 9.67
N MET A 160 11.18 -13.87 10.35
CA MET A 160 10.54 -13.66 11.65
C MET A 160 11.40 -14.31 12.73
N LYS A 161 11.96 -13.50 13.64
CA LYS A 161 12.75 -13.99 14.78
C LYS A 161 11.87 -14.17 15.99
N VAL A 162 11.88 -15.37 16.58
CA VAL A 162 11.00 -15.73 17.70
C VAL A 162 11.77 -16.46 18.81
N ASP A 163 11.24 -16.35 20.03
CA ASP A 163 11.44 -17.36 21.07
C ASP A 163 10.68 -18.62 20.64
N GLN A 164 11.40 -19.68 20.30
CA GLN A 164 10.82 -20.86 19.66
C GLN A 164 9.88 -21.63 20.58
N GLU A 165 10.24 -21.81 21.86
CA GLU A 165 9.39 -22.53 22.83
C GLU A 165 8.09 -21.74 23.09
N ALA A 166 8.17 -20.42 23.21
CA ALA A 166 6.98 -19.57 23.33
C ALA A 166 6.13 -19.57 22.04
N TYR A 167 6.75 -19.56 20.85
CA TYR A 167 6.05 -19.56 19.57
C TYR A 167 5.29 -20.87 19.32
N GLU A 168 5.95 -22.02 19.50
CA GLU A 168 5.34 -23.35 19.30
C GLU A 168 4.20 -23.66 20.30
N ASN A 169 4.17 -22.97 21.45
CA ASN A 169 3.15 -23.15 22.50
C ASN A 169 2.14 -21.99 22.58
N SER A 170 2.06 -21.12 21.57
CA SER A 170 1.16 -19.96 21.53
C SER A 170 0.36 -19.87 20.22
N PHE A 171 -0.41 -18.78 20.09
CA PHE A 171 -1.13 -18.44 18.85
C PHE A 171 -0.37 -17.41 18.00
N ASP A 172 0.88 -17.09 18.36
CA ASP A 172 1.67 -16.03 17.72
C ASP A 172 1.97 -16.31 16.24
N GLY A 173 1.91 -17.58 15.80
CA GLY A 173 1.97 -17.97 14.40
C GLY A 173 0.91 -17.32 13.50
N PHE A 174 -0.22 -16.83 14.05
CA PHE A 174 -1.18 -16.04 13.28
C PHE A 174 -0.61 -14.69 12.80
N ALA A 175 0.43 -14.14 13.45
CA ALA A 175 1.13 -12.97 12.92
C ALA A 175 1.89 -13.29 11.62
N ALA A 176 2.43 -14.50 11.47
CA ALA A 176 3.04 -14.95 10.22
C ALA A 176 1.99 -15.05 9.10
N MET A 177 0.78 -15.49 9.42
CA MET A 177 -0.36 -15.48 8.48
C MET A 177 -0.71 -14.05 8.04
N GLY A 178 -0.81 -13.09 8.97
CA GLY A 178 -1.06 -11.69 8.66
C GLY A 178 0.01 -11.07 7.74
N VAL A 179 1.29 -11.30 8.04
CA VAL A 179 2.44 -10.87 7.23
C VAL A 179 2.46 -11.55 5.85
N GLY A 180 2.02 -12.80 5.76
CA GLY A 180 1.85 -13.53 4.50
C GLY A 180 0.78 -12.91 3.61
N MET A 181 -0.39 -12.59 4.18
CA MET A 181 -1.48 -11.92 3.47
C MET A 181 -1.06 -10.55 2.94
N THR A 182 -0.48 -9.69 3.78
CA THR A 182 -0.05 -8.35 3.35
C THR A 182 1.05 -8.41 2.30
N GLY A 183 1.97 -9.38 2.40
CA GLY A 183 3.01 -9.60 1.39
C GLY A 183 2.45 -10.04 0.03
N LEU A 184 1.41 -10.88 0.01
CA LEU A 184 0.72 -11.29 -1.21
C LEU A 184 -0.03 -10.11 -1.85
N PHE A 185 -0.71 -9.29 -1.04
CA PHE A 185 -1.32 -8.06 -1.54
C PHE A 185 -0.26 -7.11 -2.12
N TYR A 186 0.93 -7.02 -1.53
CA TYR A 186 2.04 -6.26 -2.13
C TYR A 186 2.43 -6.80 -3.52
N GLN A 187 2.56 -8.13 -3.71
CA GLN A 187 2.89 -8.70 -5.04
C GLN A 187 1.79 -8.44 -6.07
N LEU A 188 0.53 -8.55 -5.64
CA LEU A 188 -0.66 -8.27 -6.45
C LEU A 188 -0.66 -6.83 -6.98
N PHE A 189 -0.50 -5.86 -6.08
CA PHE A 189 -0.54 -4.44 -6.43
C PHE A 189 0.73 -3.91 -7.10
N ASP A 190 1.90 -4.54 -6.90
CA ASP A 190 3.12 -4.26 -7.71
C ASP A 190 2.98 -4.71 -9.17
N GLY A 191 1.99 -5.56 -9.48
CA GLY A 191 1.68 -6.02 -10.83
C GLY A 191 2.44 -7.28 -11.25
N ALA A 192 2.79 -8.16 -10.31
CA ALA A 192 3.31 -9.48 -10.66
C ALA A 192 2.23 -10.35 -11.37
N SER A 193 2.67 -11.39 -12.08
CA SER A 193 1.74 -12.39 -12.66
C SER A 193 1.05 -13.17 -11.55
N PRO A 194 -0.22 -13.59 -11.69
CA PRO A 194 -0.89 -14.49 -10.74
C PRO A 194 -0.10 -15.74 -10.39
N ASP A 195 0.58 -16.35 -11.38
CA ASP A 195 1.43 -17.54 -11.18
C ASP A 195 2.70 -17.28 -10.35
N ASN A 196 3.02 -16.02 -10.07
CA ASN A 196 4.22 -15.56 -9.34
C ASN A 196 3.88 -14.89 -8.00
N TYR A 197 2.61 -14.89 -7.56
CA TYR A 197 2.25 -14.39 -6.22
C TYR A 197 2.71 -15.37 -5.15
N GLN A 198 3.96 -15.24 -4.69
CA GLN A 198 4.47 -15.98 -3.54
C GLN A 198 5.08 -15.09 -2.47
N VAL A 199 4.90 -15.50 -1.22
CA VAL A 199 5.59 -14.95 -0.04
C VAL A 199 6.18 -16.09 0.78
N THR A 200 7.48 -16.04 1.06
CA THR A 200 8.14 -16.99 1.96
C THR A 200 8.44 -16.31 3.30
N ILE A 201 8.07 -16.94 4.42
CA ILE A 201 8.43 -16.50 5.77
C ILE A 201 9.34 -17.56 6.40
N GLU A 202 10.60 -17.21 6.63
CA GLU A 202 11.52 -18.02 7.44
C GLU A 202 11.30 -17.70 8.92
N VAL A 203 10.90 -18.69 9.71
CA VAL A 203 10.79 -18.56 11.17
C VAL A 203 12.10 -19.02 11.79
N VAL A 204 12.71 -18.12 12.56
CA VAL A 204 14.10 -18.22 13.02
C VAL A 204 14.15 -18.18 14.54
N ASN A 205 14.82 -19.16 15.14
CA ASN A 205 15.10 -19.19 16.57
C ASN A 205 15.99 -17.98 16.92
N ALA A 206 15.54 -17.15 17.86
CA ALA A 206 16.20 -15.89 18.18
C ALA A 206 17.61 -16.07 18.76
N ASP A 207 17.85 -17.17 19.50
CA ASP A 207 19.10 -17.46 20.22
C ASP A 207 20.12 -18.19 19.34
N THR A 208 19.71 -19.22 18.59
CA THR A 208 20.63 -19.97 17.71
C THR A 208 20.83 -19.28 16.35
N GLY A 209 19.83 -18.53 15.89
CA GLY A 209 19.79 -17.95 14.55
C GLY A 209 19.45 -18.94 13.44
N GLU A 210 19.06 -20.16 13.77
CA GLU A 210 18.68 -21.21 12.81
C GLU A 210 17.23 -21.05 12.35
N VAL A 211 16.97 -21.30 11.07
CA VAL A 211 15.62 -21.44 10.51
C VAL A 211 15.07 -22.81 10.94
N PHE A 212 13.95 -22.83 11.67
CA PHE A 212 13.31 -24.08 12.10
C PHE A 212 12.00 -24.37 11.36
N ASP A 213 11.36 -23.34 10.80
CA ASP A 213 10.16 -23.44 9.97
C ASP A 213 10.25 -22.46 8.77
N THR A 214 9.53 -22.77 7.68
CA THR A 214 9.50 -21.97 6.46
C THR A 214 8.15 -22.07 5.78
N ILE A 215 7.34 -21.02 5.95
CA ILE A 215 5.96 -20.96 5.51
C ILE A 215 5.91 -20.30 4.13
N ASN A 216 5.30 -20.96 3.14
CA ASN A 216 5.04 -20.37 1.82
C ASN A 216 3.55 -20.05 1.67
N TYR A 217 3.25 -18.82 1.26
CA TYR A 217 1.92 -18.38 0.86
C TYR A 217 1.87 -18.15 -0.65
N PRO A 218 0.76 -18.48 -1.35
CA PRO A 218 -0.53 -18.92 -0.82
C PRO A 218 -0.62 -20.39 -0.39
N GLU A 219 0.38 -21.23 -0.67
CA GLU A 219 0.36 -22.70 -0.43
C GLU A 219 -0.18 -23.08 0.96
N ALA A 220 0.26 -22.42 2.03
CA ALA A 220 -0.20 -22.70 3.39
C ALA A 220 -1.71 -22.44 3.62
N PHE A 221 -2.35 -21.53 2.86
CA PHE A 221 -3.80 -21.37 2.88
C PHE A 221 -4.52 -22.55 2.20
N GLU A 222 -3.99 -23.03 1.08
CA GLU A 222 -4.52 -24.19 0.38
C GLU A 222 -4.40 -25.44 1.26
N GLN A 223 -3.25 -25.62 1.93
CA GLN A 223 -3.07 -26.69 2.91
C GLN A 223 -4.07 -26.60 4.07
N MET A 224 -4.34 -25.39 4.60
CA MET A 224 -5.35 -25.20 5.66
C MET A 224 -6.78 -25.50 5.19
N GLN A 225 -7.18 -25.05 4.00
CA GLN A 225 -8.52 -25.32 3.43
C GLN A 225 -8.75 -26.81 3.13
N ASN A 226 -7.70 -27.57 2.85
CA ASN A 226 -7.77 -29.02 2.62
C ASN A 226 -7.76 -29.86 3.92
N MET A 227 -7.87 -29.23 5.10
CA MET A 227 -7.95 -29.91 6.41
C MET A 227 -9.35 -29.82 7.08
N GLU A 228 -10.34 -29.23 6.40
CA GLU A 228 -11.75 -29.14 6.83
C GLU A 228 -12.64 -30.27 6.26
#